data_AF-A0A3N9TJQ2-F1
#
_entry.id   AF-A0A3N9TJQ2-F1
#
_cell.length_a   1.000
_cell.length_b   1.000
_cell.length_c   1.000
_cell.angle_alpha   90.00
_cell.angle_beta   90.00
_cell.angle_gamma   90.00
#
_symmetry.space_group_name_H-M   'P 1'
#
loop_
_entity.id
_entity.type
_entity.pdbx_description
1 polymer ?
#
loop_
_entity_poly.entity_id
_entity_poly.type
_entity_poly.pdbx_seq_one_letter_code
_entity_poly.pdbx_strand_id
1 'polypeptide(L)'
;MFSVEDLSSQQKIACSFGSNGRVFVIPLTDGLPVNAIGSIKMTVDLAGVEEDIPDGTVDLSQCIPPSYEKPRWGGLADSLVVIVDSAISGCDSVKVIVERY
;
A
#
# COMPACT_ATOMS: atom_id res chain seq x y z
N MET A 1 1.51 -9.50 4.33
CA MET A 1 0.12 -9.28 4.82
C MET A 1 0.28 -8.60 6.16
N PHE A 2 -0.48 -7.54 6.41
CA PHE A 2 -0.38 -6.77 7.64
C PHE A 2 -1.72 -6.84 8.35
N SER A 3 -1.71 -7.06 9.67
CA SER A 3 -2.93 -6.83 10.44
C SER A 3 -3.25 -5.32 10.45
N VAL A 4 -4.51 -4.97 10.66
CA VAL A 4 -4.90 -3.56 10.81
C VAL A 4 -4.17 -2.90 11.98
N GLU A 5 -3.90 -3.64 13.05
CA GLU A 5 -3.15 -3.16 14.22
C GLU A 5 -1.69 -2.82 13.85
N ASP A 6 -1.03 -3.67 13.05
CA ASP A 6 0.36 -3.43 12.61
C ASP A 6 0.50 -2.15 11.80
N LEU A 7 -0.49 -1.86 10.94
CA LEU A 7 -0.46 -0.68 10.06
C LEU A 7 -0.50 0.64 10.83
N SER A 8 -0.99 0.64 12.08
CA SER A 8 -0.97 1.83 12.94
C SER A 8 0.45 2.28 13.31
N SER A 9 1.41 1.37 13.27
CA SER A 9 2.81 1.60 13.66
C SER A 9 3.76 1.91 12.50
N GLN A 10 3.22 2.15 11.31
CA GLN A 10 3.98 2.28 10.04
C GLN A 10 4.70 0.98 9.66
N GLN A 11 4.39 0.46 8.47
CA GLN A 11 5.01 -0.74 7.91
C GLN A 11 5.91 -0.40 6.72
N LYS A 12 7.07 -1.05 6.62
CA LYS A 12 7.99 -0.90 5.49
C LYS A 12 8.07 -2.19 4.67
N ILE A 13 7.93 -2.07 3.36
CA ILE A 13 8.10 -3.16 2.39
C ILE A 13 9.31 -2.83 1.54
N ALA A 14 10.31 -3.70 1.52
CA ALA A 14 11.46 -3.52 0.63
C ALA A 14 11.02 -3.61 -0.84
N CYS A 15 11.41 -2.61 -1.64
CA CYS A 15 11.15 -2.58 -3.08
C CYS A 15 12.37 -3.12 -3.82
N SER A 16 12.55 -4.44 -3.85
CA SER A 16 13.72 -5.05 -4.49
C SER A 16 13.65 -4.96 -6.03
N PHE A 17 14.58 -4.21 -6.65
CA PHE A 17 14.81 -4.11 -8.11
C PHE A 17 13.64 -3.54 -8.96
N GLY A 18 13.91 -3.18 -10.22
CA GLY A 18 12.95 -2.60 -11.18
C GLY A 18 12.96 -1.06 -11.22
N SER A 19 12.58 -0.45 -12.34
CA SER A 19 12.61 1.02 -12.54
C SER A 19 11.22 1.66 -12.51
N ASN A 20 10.14 0.87 -12.42
CA ASN A 20 8.79 1.37 -12.17
C ASN A 20 8.09 0.46 -11.16
N GLY A 21 7.14 1.02 -10.43
CA GLY A 21 6.35 0.26 -9.47
C GLY A 21 4.91 0.73 -9.39
N ARG A 22 4.05 -0.21 -9.01
CA ARG A 22 2.67 0.05 -8.61
C ARG A 22 2.29 -0.84 -7.44
N VAL A 23 1.34 -0.38 -6.64
CA VAL A 23 0.85 -1.11 -5.48
C VAL A 23 -0.61 -1.46 -5.65
N PHE A 24 -0.95 -2.73 -5.38
CA PHE A 24 -2.32 -3.19 -5.23
C PHE A 24 -2.62 -3.42 -3.76
N VAL A 25 -3.82 -3.04 -3.35
CA VAL A 25 -4.30 -3.17 -1.97
C VAL A 25 -5.54 -4.05 -1.98
N ILE A 26 -5.55 -5.05 -1.11
CA ILE A 26 -6.66 -5.99 -0.97
C ILE A 26 -7.00 -6.10 0.53
N PRO A 27 -8.14 -5.55 0.98
CA PRO A 27 -8.66 -5.79 2.32
C PRO A 27 -9.14 -7.24 2.46
N LEU A 28 -8.82 -7.89 3.57
CA LEU A 28 -9.11 -9.30 3.84
C LEU A 28 -9.79 -9.50 5.20
N THR A 29 -10.67 -10.49 5.27
CA THR A 29 -11.12 -11.10 6.53
C THR A 29 -10.92 -12.60 6.41
N ASP A 30 -10.25 -13.21 7.38
CA ASP A 30 -9.91 -14.64 7.37
C ASP A 30 -9.23 -15.09 6.05
N GLY A 31 -8.44 -14.19 5.44
CA GLY A 31 -7.72 -14.43 4.18
C GLY A 31 -8.55 -14.28 2.89
N LEU A 32 -9.83 -13.93 2.98
CA LEU A 32 -10.71 -13.72 1.82
C LEU A 32 -10.92 -12.22 1.52
N PRO A 33 -10.95 -11.78 0.25
CA PRO A 33 -11.25 -10.39 -0.12
C PRO A 33 -12.63 -9.94 0.37
N VAL A 34 -12.67 -8.80 1.04
CA VAL A 34 -13.89 -8.19 1.60
C VAL A 34 -13.95 -6.69 1.33
N ASN A 35 -15.15 -6.13 1.28
CA ASN A 35 -15.29 -4.67 1.27
C ASN A 35 -14.91 -4.14 2.65
N ALA A 36 -14.06 -3.12 2.67
CA ALA A 36 -13.66 -2.42 3.89
C ALA A 36 -13.85 -0.92 3.70
N ILE A 37 -13.90 -0.19 4.82
CA ILE A 37 -13.91 1.28 4.83
C ILE A 37 -12.68 1.79 5.58
N GLY A 38 -12.31 3.03 5.26
CA GLY A 38 -11.10 3.67 5.77
C GLY A 38 -10.05 3.83 4.67
N SER A 39 -8.91 4.39 5.04
CA SER A 39 -7.84 4.72 4.11
C SER A 39 -6.49 4.35 4.67
N ILE A 40 -5.60 3.93 3.77
CA ILE A 40 -4.18 3.79 4.05
C ILE A 40 -3.40 4.78 3.20
N LYS A 41 -2.42 5.44 3.81
CA LYS A 41 -1.44 6.26 3.10
C LYS A 41 -0.23 5.39 2.79
N MET A 42 0.25 5.52 1.57
CA MET A 42 1.43 4.82 1.10
C MET A 42 2.40 5.81 0.49
N THR A 43 3.68 5.62 0.76
CA THR A 43 4.74 6.56 0.43
C THR A 43 5.97 5.78 -0.01
N VAL A 44 6.55 6.13 -1.15
CA VAL A 44 7.70 5.42 -1.73
C VAL A 44 8.99 6.15 -1.41
N ASP A 45 9.91 5.47 -0.76
CA ASP A 45 11.26 5.96 -0.49
C ASP A 45 12.15 5.67 -1.71
N LEU A 46 12.54 6.72 -2.45
CA LEU A 46 13.36 6.61 -3.67
C LEU A 46 14.85 6.58 -3.33
N ALA A 47 15.59 5.68 -3.99
CA ALA A 47 17.01 5.49 -3.73
C ALA A 47 17.83 6.64 -4.35
N GLY A 48 18.44 7.49 -3.53
CA GLY A 48 19.46 8.45 -3.95
C GLY A 48 18.96 9.66 -4.75
N VAL A 49 17.69 10.06 -4.60
CA VAL A 49 17.12 11.24 -5.27
C VAL A 49 16.36 12.13 -4.27
N GLU A 50 16.61 13.44 -4.31
CA GLU A 50 15.79 14.47 -3.64
C GLU A 50 14.54 14.82 -4.48
N GLU A 51 13.87 13.81 -5.04
CA GLU A 51 12.62 14.02 -5.79
C GLU A 51 11.41 13.92 -4.85
N ASP A 52 10.30 14.55 -5.25
CA ASP A 52 9.03 14.48 -4.53
C ASP A 52 8.67 13.01 -4.27
N ILE A 53 8.63 12.66 -2.99
CA ILE A 53 8.36 11.30 -2.50
C ILE A 53 6.97 10.89 -3.00
N PRO A 54 6.85 9.91 -3.93
CA PRO A 54 5.55 9.55 -4.48
C PRO A 54 4.66 9.01 -3.37
N ASP A 55 3.59 9.73 -3.06
CA ASP A 55 2.59 9.31 -2.09
C ASP A 55 1.20 9.09 -2.71
N GLY A 56 0.42 8.26 -2.05
CA GLY A 56 -0.94 7.96 -2.47
C GLY A 56 -1.76 7.45 -1.30
N THR A 57 -2.90 8.09 -1.08
CA THR A 57 -3.95 7.55 -0.21
C THR A 57 -4.83 6.58 -0.99
N VAL A 58 -5.00 5.39 -0.45
CA VAL A 58 -5.93 4.37 -0.97
C VAL A 58 -7.14 4.29 -0.06
N ASP A 59 -8.30 4.52 -0.67
CA ASP A 59 -9.60 4.27 -0.06
C ASP A 59 -9.95 2.78 -0.22
N LEU A 60 -10.10 2.08 0.91
CA LEU A 60 -10.35 0.64 0.92
C LEU A 60 -11.71 0.28 0.31
N SER A 61 -12.66 1.22 0.26
CA SER A 61 -13.96 1.00 -0.37
C SER A 61 -13.87 0.87 -1.90
N GLN A 62 -12.75 1.34 -2.49
CA GLN A 62 -12.49 1.29 -3.93
C GLN A 62 -11.64 0.07 -4.33
N CYS A 63 -11.23 -0.77 -3.38
CA CYS A 63 -10.35 -1.91 -3.62
C CYS A 63 -11.08 -3.19 -4.06
N ILE A 64 -12.41 -3.17 -4.22
CA ILE A 64 -13.19 -4.29 -4.74
C ILE A 64 -14.06 -3.85 -5.93
N PRO A 65 -13.92 -4.49 -7.11
CA PRO A 65 -12.96 -5.56 -7.41
C PRO A 65 -11.50 -5.08 -7.31
N PRO A 66 -10.52 -5.98 -7.06
CA PRO A 66 -9.11 -5.63 -6.84
C PRO A 66 -8.47 -5.06 -8.11
N SER A 67 -8.63 -3.75 -8.30
CA SER A 67 -8.14 -2.99 -9.46
C SER A 67 -7.51 -1.66 -9.06
N TYR A 68 -7.52 -1.30 -7.78
CA TYR A 68 -7.05 0.00 -7.33
C TYR A 68 -5.54 0.02 -7.14
N GLU A 69 -4.87 0.83 -7.98
CA GLU A 69 -3.41 0.93 -8.07
C GLU A 69 -2.91 2.29 -7.57
N LYS A 70 -2.41 2.39 -6.33
CA LYS A 70 -1.70 3.57 -5.83
C LYS A 70 -0.75 3.21 -4.68
N PRO A 71 0.41 3.89 -4.54
CA PRO A 71 1.00 4.83 -5.48
C PRO A 71 1.59 4.11 -6.71
N ARG A 72 1.79 4.86 -7.79
CA ARG A 72 2.60 4.46 -8.94
C ARG A 72 3.81 5.37 -9.01
N TRP A 73 4.98 4.82 -9.29
CA TRP A 73 6.21 5.59 -9.36
C TRP A 73 7.14 5.09 -10.47
N GLY A 74 7.99 6.00 -10.94
CA GLY A 74 9.18 5.70 -11.73
C GLY A 74 10.43 5.85 -10.86
N GLY A 75 11.52 5.21 -11.27
CA GLY A 75 12.78 5.17 -10.56
C GLY A 75 12.99 3.93 -9.67
N LEU A 76 14.22 3.84 -9.17
CA LEU A 76 14.61 2.86 -8.16
C LEU A 76 14.03 3.31 -6.81
N ALA A 77 13.26 2.44 -6.16
CA ALA A 77 12.78 2.66 -4.81
C ALA A 77 13.44 1.65 -3.87
N ASP A 78 13.81 2.09 -2.69
CA ASP A 78 14.36 1.21 -1.65
C ASP A 78 13.23 0.57 -0.85
N SER A 79 12.19 1.34 -0.51
CA SER A 79 11.06 0.82 0.26
C SER A 79 9.74 1.55 -0.02
N LEU A 80 8.64 0.81 0.18
CA LEU A 80 7.30 1.36 0.30
C LEU A 80 6.93 1.41 1.78
N VAL A 81 6.57 2.59 2.25
CA VAL A 81 6.04 2.84 3.58
C VAL A 81 4.52 2.82 3.50
N VAL A 82 3.87 2.10 4.42
CA VAL A 82 2.41 1.97 4.52
C VAL A 82 1.98 2.36 5.94
N ILE A 83 1.01 3.26 6.05
CA ILE A 83 0.48 3.73 7.33
C ILE A 83 -1.04 3.91 7.25
N VAL A 84 -1.74 3.68 8.36
CA VAL A 84 -3.17 4.01 8.45
C VAL A 84 -3.35 5.52 8.32
N ASP A 85 -4.24 5.94 7.42
CA ASP A 85 -4.59 7.35 7.20
C ASP A 85 -5.95 7.69 7.84
N SER A 86 -6.88 6.73 7.86
CA SER A 86 -8.12 6.81 8.64
C SER A 86 -8.52 5.45 9.19
N ALA A 87 -9.37 5.46 10.24
CA ALA A 87 -9.78 4.23 10.93
C ALA A 87 -10.33 3.19 9.95
N ILE A 88 -9.75 1.99 9.99
CA ILE A 88 -10.12 0.87 9.11
C ILE A 88 -11.18 0.02 9.81
N SER A 89 -12.23 -0.35 9.08
CA SER A 89 -13.19 -1.35 9.54
C SER A 89 -13.74 -2.20 8.40
N GLY A 90 -14.28 -3.38 8.73
CA GLY A 90 -14.77 -4.35 7.75
C GLY A 90 -13.71 -5.35 7.25
N CYS A 91 -12.46 -5.25 7.71
CA CYS A 91 -11.39 -6.22 7.48
C CYS A 91 -10.52 -6.43 8.73
N ASP A 92 -9.84 -7.57 8.83
CA ASP A 92 -8.85 -7.86 9.89
C ASP A 92 -7.41 -7.57 9.43
N SER A 93 -7.19 -7.59 8.13
CA SER A 93 -5.87 -7.48 7.53
C SER A 93 -5.93 -6.83 6.15
N VAL A 94 -4.79 -6.30 5.73
CA VAL A 94 -4.61 -5.74 4.40
C VAL A 94 -3.42 -6.42 3.74
N LYS A 95 -3.66 -6.95 2.54
CA LYS A 95 -2.60 -7.44 1.66
C LYS A 95 -2.18 -6.33 0.72
N VAL A 96 -0.91 -5.98 0.80
CA VAL A 96 -0.25 -5.04 -0.11
C VAL A 96 0.61 -5.85 -1.06
N ILE A 97 0.39 -5.69 -2.37
CA ILE A 97 1.16 -6.35 -3.43
C ILE A 97 1.90 -5.27 -4.20
N VAL A 98 3.22 -5.33 -4.19
CA VAL A 98 4.07 -4.44 -5.00
C VAL A 98 4.41 -5.15 -6.29
N GLU A 99 4.00 -4.59 -7.43
CA GLU A 99 4.39 -5.06 -8.75
C GLU A 99 5.44 -4.11 -9.34
N ARG A 100 6.48 -4.67 -9.95
CA ARG A 100 7.62 -3.95 -10.55
C ARG A 100 7.81 -4.41 -12.00
N TYR A 101 8.20 -3.47 -12.88
CA TYR A 101 8.51 -3.71 -14.29
C TYR A 101 9.50 -2.69 -14.85
#